data_AF-A0ABD4QRU1-F1
#
_entry.id   AF-A0ABD4QRU1-F1
#
_cell.length_a   1.000
_cell.length_b   1.000
_cell.length_c   1.000
_cell.angle_alpha   90.00
_cell.angle_beta   90.00
_cell.angle_gamma   90.00
#
_symmetry.space_group_name_H-M   'P 1'
#
loop_
_entity.id
_entity.type
_entity.pdbx_description
1 polymer ?
#
loop_
_entity_poly.entity_id
_entity_poly.type
_entity_poly.pdbx_seq_one_letter_code
_entity_poly.pdbx_strand_id
1 'polypeptide(L)'
;MKIKLCLLPLLFLGNISLSSALTIDDYVPSTSSLSLAIHKVSKELSDSKKINLSNRILIVDLQHVKDDAYDVDLFKTYDSLLLIGNNESVGYTMEKLFGFSVDSDTLLIDNINGPGEIKVKRYAPNEEIPDEIKAIGLLKMLYTRDH
;
A
#
# COMPACT_ATOMS: atom_id res chain seq x y z
N MET A 1 -59.86 -10.15 -27.05
CA MET A 1 -58.76 -9.18 -27.19
C MET A 1 -58.37 -8.65 -25.81
N LYS A 2 -57.29 -9.17 -25.20
CA LYS A 2 -56.59 -8.54 -24.06
C LYS A 2 -55.14 -8.99 -24.11
N ILE A 3 -54.27 -8.11 -24.63
CA ILE A 3 -52.82 -8.29 -24.65
C ILE A 3 -52.33 -8.03 -23.23
N LYS A 4 -51.82 -9.05 -22.54
CA LYS A 4 -51.07 -8.87 -21.28
C LYS A 4 -49.67 -8.43 -21.65
N LEU A 5 -49.42 -7.12 -21.53
CA LEU A 5 -48.11 -6.52 -21.63
C LEU A 5 -47.35 -6.81 -20.34
N CYS A 6 -46.54 -7.88 -20.31
CA CYS A 6 -45.56 -8.09 -19.26
C CYS A 6 -44.39 -7.13 -19.50
N LEU A 7 -44.35 -6.02 -18.75
CA LEU A 7 -43.13 -5.23 -18.61
C LEU A 7 -42.08 -6.08 -17.88
N LEU A 8 -41.07 -6.53 -18.61
CA LEU A 8 -39.80 -6.97 -18.02
C LEU A 8 -39.10 -5.74 -17.45
N PRO A 9 -38.69 -5.72 -16.17
CA PRO A 9 -37.73 -4.75 -15.72
C PRO A 9 -36.41 -5.06 -16.45
N LEU A 10 -36.01 -4.14 -17.32
CA LEU A 10 -34.67 -4.11 -17.91
C LEU A 10 -33.69 -4.05 -16.73
N LEU A 11 -33.07 -5.19 -16.42
CA LEU A 11 -31.95 -5.26 -15.50
C LEU A 11 -30.84 -4.39 -16.07
N PHE A 12 -30.76 -3.16 -15.58
CA PHE A 12 -29.56 -2.35 -15.62
C PHE A 12 -28.51 -3.09 -14.77
N LEU A 13 -27.85 -4.09 -15.37
CA LEU A 13 -26.49 -4.45 -15.00
C LEU A 13 -25.61 -3.28 -15.47
N GLY A 14 -25.73 -2.16 -14.78
CA GLY A 14 -24.66 -1.19 -14.74
C GLY A 14 -23.48 -1.94 -14.16
N ASN A 15 -22.52 -2.27 -15.00
CA ASN A 15 -21.16 -2.58 -14.55
C ASN A 15 -20.70 -1.36 -13.78
N ILE A 16 -20.95 -1.35 -12.46
CA ILE A 16 -20.23 -0.50 -11.53
C ILE A 16 -18.83 -1.07 -11.59
N SER A 17 -18.02 -0.56 -12.52
CA SER A 17 -16.58 -0.66 -12.36
C SER A 17 -16.29 0.04 -11.04
N LEU A 18 -16.22 -0.73 -9.94
CA LEU A 18 -15.49 -0.31 -8.78
C LEU A 18 -14.09 -0.02 -9.30
N SER A 19 -13.79 1.24 -9.57
CA SER A 19 -12.43 1.69 -9.77
C SER A 19 -11.75 1.39 -8.45
N SER A 20 -11.04 0.28 -8.40
CA SER A 20 -10.31 -0.14 -7.22
C SER A 20 -9.28 0.93 -6.92
N ALA A 21 -9.56 1.72 -5.88
CA ALA A 21 -8.73 2.84 -5.50
C ALA A 21 -7.56 2.35 -4.64
N LEU A 22 -6.44 3.07 -4.72
CA LEU A 22 -5.33 2.91 -3.79
C LEU A 22 -5.84 3.18 -2.37
N THR A 23 -5.73 2.20 -1.49
CA THR A 23 -6.07 2.34 -0.07
C THR A 23 -4.78 2.36 0.72
N ILE A 24 -4.61 3.39 1.55
CA ILE A 24 -3.47 3.52 2.46
C ILE A 24 -4.01 3.62 3.87
N ASP A 25 -3.64 2.65 4.69
CA ASP A 25 -3.95 2.62 6.12
C ASP A 25 -2.66 2.69 6.93
N ASP A 26 -2.72 3.19 8.16
CA ASP A 26 -1.64 3.08 9.12
C ASP A 26 -1.93 1.93 10.11
N TYR A 27 -0.91 1.14 10.44
CA TYR A 27 -1.02 0.09 11.47
C TYR A 27 -1.32 0.69 12.85
N VAL A 28 -0.65 1.80 13.14
CA VAL A 28 -0.88 2.67 14.30
C VAL A 28 -0.82 4.11 13.76
N PRO A 29 -1.65 5.04 14.24
CA PRO A 29 -1.58 6.44 13.80
C PRO A 29 -0.15 6.97 13.86
N SER A 30 0.40 7.28 12.69
CA SER A 30 1.78 7.75 12.56
C SER A 30 1.84 9.27 12.62
N THR A 31 2.91 9.78 13.22
CA THR A 31 3.26 11.21 13.17
C THR A 31 4.52 11.47 12.35
N SER A 32 5.08 10.44 11.72
CA SER A 32 6.24 10.54 10.83
C SER A 32 5.90 11.44 9.65
N SER A 33 6.79 12.40 9.36
CA SER A 33 6.67 13.31 8.23
C SER A 33 6.56 12.55 6.90
N LEU A 34 7.28 11.43 6.76
CA LEU A 34 7.20 10.58 5.58
C LEU A 34 5.83 9.89 5.46
N SER A 35 5.27 9.35 6.53
CA SER A 35 3.92 8.75 6.48
C SER A 35 2.87 9.78 6.07
N LEU A 36 2.90 10.96 6.69
CA LEU A 36 2.00 12.07 6.36
C LEU A 36 2.16 12.51 4.90
N ALA A 37 3.39 12.56 4.38
CA ALA A 37 3.66 12.85 2.98
C ALA A 37 3.08 11.78 2.03
N ILE A 38 3.17 10.49 2.39
CA ILE A 38 2.59 9.40 1.59
C ILE A 38 1.07 9.51 1.52
N HIS A 39 0.39 9.77 2.64
CA HIS A 39 -1.06 10.01 2.67
C HIS A 39 -1.46 11.20 1.81
N LYS A 40 -0.72 12.30 1.90
CA LYS A 40 -1.00 13.50 1.10
C LYS A 40 -0.82 13.23 -0.40
N VAL A 41 0.34 12.69 -0.78
CA VAL A 41 0.68 12.43 -2.19
C VAL A 41 -0.26 11.37 -2.79
N SER A 42 -0.60 10.32 -2.07
CA SER A 42 -1.52 9.29 -2.55
C SER A 42 -2.91 9.86 -2.83
N LYS A 43 -3.40 10.73 -1.95
CA LYS A 43 -4.67 11.43 -2.14
C LYS A 43 -4.63 12.34 -3.37
N GLU A 44 -3.59 13.17 -3.52
CA GLU A 44 -3.42 14.02 -4.71
C GLU A 44 -3.37 13.22 -6.01
N LEU A 45 -2.70 12.07 -6.00
CA LEU A 45 -2.57 11.18 -7.15
C LEU A 45 -3.89 10.45 -7.48
N SER A 46 -4.64 10.07 -6.45
CA SER A 46 -5.98 9.48 -6.58
C SER A 46 -6.97 10.51 -7.15
N ASP A 47 -7.03 11.71 -6.57
CA ASP A 47 -7.93 12.80 -6.99
C ASP A 47 -7.65 13.24 -8.42
N SER A 48 -6.37 13.24 -8.83
CA SER A 48 -5.96 13.58 -10.19
C SER A 48 -6.13 12.42 -11.20
N LYS A 49 -6.62 11.25 -10.78
CA LYS A 49 -6.73 10.01 -11.59
C LYS A 49 -5.42 9.62 -12.28
N LYS A 50 -4.29 10.08 -11.76
CA LYS A 50 -2.95 9.76 -12.30
C LYS A 50 -2.51 8.36 -11.89
N ILE A 51 -3.21 7.78 -10.90
CA ILE A 51 -2.94 6.46 -10.39
C ILE A 51 -4.16 5.54 -10.61
N ASN A 52 -3.95 4.47 -11.39
CA ASN A 52 -4.87 3.33 -11.47
C ASN A 52 -4.23 2.13 -10.77
N LEU A 53 -4.17 2.16 -9.43
CA LEU A 53 -3.68 1.04 -8.62
C LEU A 53 -4.81 0.54 -7.73
N SER A 54 -5.16 -0.73 -7.91
CA SER A 54 -5.96 -1.52 -6.98
C SER A 54 -5.04 -2.11 -5.92
N ASN A 55 -4.53 -1.31 -5.00
CA ASN A 55 -3.57 -1.81 -4.01
C ASN A 55 -3.92 -1.33 -2.61
N ARG A 56 -3.92 -2.25 -1.64
CA ARG A 56 -4.05 -1.95 -0.22
C ARG A 56 -2.66 -1.93 0.40
N ILE A 57 -2.25 -0.77 0.90
CA ILE A 57 -0.96 -0.57 1.54
C ILE A 57 -1.21 -0.33 3.04
N LEU A 58 -0.46 -1.05 3.86
CA LEU A 58 -0.36 -0.73 5.29
C LEU A 58 0.98 -0.07 5.58
N ILE A 59 0.94 1.15 6.09
CA ILE A 59 2.12 1.85 6.61
C ILE A 59 2.35 1.38 8.05
N VAL A 60 3.57 0.92 8.32
CA VAL A 60 4.00 0.50 9.65
C VAL A 60 5.14 1.43 10.09
N ASP A 61 4.79 2.44 10.88
CA ASP A 61 5.76 3.32 11.51
C ASP A 61 6.30 2.67 12.78
N LEU A 62 7.54 2.19 12.69
CA LEU A 62 8.18 1.37 13.69
C LEU A 62 8.63 2.16 14.93
N GLN A 63 8.59 3.49 14.91
CA GLN A 63 8.81 4.30 16.12
C GLN A 63 7.68 4.13 17.14
N HIS A 64 6.50 3.69 16.68
CA HIS A 64 5.29 3.60 17.49
C HIS A 64 4.79 2.16 17.68
N VAL A 65 5.48 1.18 17.09
CA VAL A 65 5.22 -0.24 17.34
C VAL A 65 6.01 -0.66 18.57
N LYS A 66 5.30 -1.13 19.60
CA LYS A 66 5.95 -1.75 20.77
C LYS A 66 6.46 -3.13 20.38
N ASP A 67 7.64 -3.48 20.85
CA ASP A 67 8.30 -4.76 20.57
C ASP A 67 7.32 -5.94 20.70
N ASP A 68 7.31 -6.79 19.67
CA ASP A 68 6.54 -8.04 19.54
C ASP A 68 5.01 -7.93 19.38
N ALA A 69 4.42 -6.74 19.28
CA ALA A 69 2.99 -6.56 19.05
C ALA A 69 2.62 -6.49 17.55
N TYR A 70 3.09 -7.44 16.74
CA TYR A 70 2.74 -7.50 15.32
C TYR A 70 1.54 -8.42 15.08
N ASP A 71 0.43 -7.87 14.59
CA ASP A 71 -0.67 -8.66 14.08
C ASP A 71 -0.33 -9.14 12.65
N VAL A 72 0.35 -10.28 12.59
CA VAL A 72 0.78 -10.91 11.33
C VAL A 72 -0.42 -11.24 10.44
N ASP A 73 -1.58 -11.54 11.02
CA ASP A 73 -2.77 -11.88 10.26
C ASP A 73 -3.38 -10.63 9.62
N LEU A 74 -3.35 -9.48 10.30
CA LEU A 74 -3.69 -8.19 9.68
C LEU A 74 -2.79 -7.90 8.49
N PHE A 75 -1.47 -8.10 8.61
CA PHE A 75 -0.51 -7.79 7.54
C PHE A 75 -0.77 -8.58 6.27
N LYS A 76 -1.19 -9.84 6.40
CA LYS A 76 -1.61 -10.69 5.27
C LYS A 76 -2.88 -10.22 4.60
N THR A 77 -3.65 -9.29 5.15
CA THR A 77 -4.83 -8.73 4.47
C THR A 77 -4.49 -7.61 3.49
N TYR A 78 -3.25 -7.10 3.50
CA TYR A 78 -2.78 -6.02 2.63
C TYR A 78 -1.94 -6.57 1.48
N ASP A 79 -1.96 -5.88 0.34
CA ASP A 79 -1.21 -6.27 -0.85
C ASP A 79 0.28 -5.88 -0.73
N SER A 80 0.54 -4.78 -0.01
CA SER A 80 1.88 -4.30 0.29
C SER A 80 1.97 -3.75 1.73
N LEU A 81 3.16 -3.84 2.32
CA LEU A 81 3.53 -3.16 3.57
C LEU A 81 4.60 -2.13 3.28
N LEU A 82 4.50 -0.97 3.93
CA LEU A 82 5.57 0.03 3.93
C LEU A 82 6.08 0.22 5.35
N LEU A 83 7.29 -0.28 5.60
CA LEU A 83 7.98 -0.13 6.87
C LEU A 83 8.75 1.20 6.88
N ILE A 84 8.55 2.01 7.91
CA ILE A 84 9.23 3.30 8.12
C ILE A 84 9.84 3.28 9.52
N GLY A 85 11.15 3.51 9.64
CA GLY A 85 11.85 3.49 10.92
C GLY A 85 13.34 3.75 10.79
N ASN A 86 14.13 3.23 11.72
CA ASN A 86 15.58 3.15 11.57
C ASN A 86 16.00 1.73 11.13
N ASN A 87 17.26 1.57 10.73
CA ASN A 87 17.78 0.30 10.23
C ASN A 87 17.59 -0.87 11.20
N GLU A 88 17.74 -0.63 12.50
CA GLU A 88 17.59 -1.66 13.53
C GLU A 88 16.13 -2.13 13.64
N SER A 89 15.19 -1.21 13.76
CA SER A 89 13.76 -1.52 13.87
C SER A 89 13.22 -2.19 12.61
N VAL A 90 13.62 -1.71 11.43
CA VAL A 90 13.23 -2.32 10.14
C VAL A 90 13.82 -3.73 10.03
N GLY A 91 15.10 -3.90 10.33
CA GLY A 91 15.77 -5.20 10.31
C GLY A 91 15.10 -6.21 11.26
N TYR A 92 14.80 -5.79 12.49
CA TYR A 92 14.08 -6.59 13.48
C TYR A 92 12.69 -7.00 12.97
N THR A 93 11.92 -6.05 12.43
CA THR A 93 10.57 -6.32 11.89
C THR A 93 10.63 -7.31 10.73
N MET A 94 11.60 -7.16 9.82
CA MET A 94 11.80 -8.09 8.71
C MET A 94 12.14 -9.50 9.20
N GLU A 95 12.98 -9.62 10.22
CA GLU A 95 13.32 -10.92 10.81
C GLU A 95 12.08 -11.58 11.43
N LYS A 96 11.24 -10.82 12.13
CA LYS A 96 10.00 -11.35 12.73
C LYS A 96 8.96 -11.78 11.71
N LEU A 97 8.76 -11.00 10.66
CA LEU A 97 7.71 -11.25 9.67
C LEU A 97 8.12 -12.25 8.59
N PHE A 98 9.41 -12.24 8.20
CA PHE A 98 9.89 -12.97 7.03
C PHE A 98 11.11 -13.85 7.29
N GLY A 99 11.69 -13.82 8.49
CA GLY A 99 12.81 -14.70 8.87
C GLY A 99 14.18 -14.26 8.35
N PHE A 100 14.30 -13.03 7.82
CA PHE A 100 15.57 -12.44 7.40
C PHE A 100 15.59 -10.93 7.64
N SER A 101 16.77 -10.34 7.80
CA SER A 101 16.93 -8.90 8.05
C SER A 101 17.39 -8.15 6.78
N VAL A 102 17.01 -6.87 6.69
CA VAL A 102 17.42 -5.95 5.63
C VAL A 102 17.86 -4.63 6.25
N ASP A 103 19.04 -4.15 5.85
CA ASP A 103 19.57 -2.86 6.30
C ASP A 103 18.95 -1.69 5.51
N SER A 104 17.93 -1.06 6.09
CA SER A 104 17.20 0.06 5.50
C SER A 104 16.38 0.83 6.54
N ASP A 105 16.22 2.14 6.38
CA ASP A 105 15.33 3.00 7.18
C ASP A 105 13.87 2.97 6.65
N THR A 106 13.69 2.57 5.40
CA THR A 106 12.39 2.48 4.75
C THR A 106 12.38 1.29 3.80
N LEU A 107 11.32 0.49 3.85
CA LEU A 107 11.22 -0.73 3.03
C LEU A 107 9.79 -0.94 2.54
N LEU A 108 9.65 -1.15 1.23
CA LEU A 108 8.39 -1.54 0.62
C LEU A 108 8.42 -3.05 0.39
N ILE A 109 7.51 -3.77 1.04
CA ILE A 109 7.26 -5.19 0.82
C ILE A 109 6.00 -5.28 -0.03
N ASP A 110 6.11 -5.86 -1.20
CA ASP A 110 5.07 -5.86 -2.21
C ASP A 110 4.72 -7.28 -2.65
N ASN A 111 3.55 -7.44 -3.28
CA ASN A 111 3.06 -8.72 -3.79
C ASN A 111 2.83 -9.76 -2.68
N ILE A 112 2.31 -9.35 -1.51
CA ILE A 112 2.09 -10.26 -0.36
C ILE A 112 1.04 -11.33 -0.67
N ASN A 113 -0.04 -10.93 -1.34
CA ASN A 113 -1.15 -11.80 -1.73
C ASN A 113 -1.25 -12.05 -3.23
N GLY A 114 -0.36 -11.47 -4.02
CA GLY A 114 -0.40 -11.59 -5.47
C GLY A 114 0.32 -12.83 -6.00
N PRO A 115 0.23 -13.10 -7.31
CA PRO A 115 0.89 -14.24 -7.91
C PRO A 115 2.42 -14.07 -7.88
N GLY A 116 3.16 -15.13 -7.55
CA GLY A 116 4.62 -15.15 -7.59
C GLY A 116 5.29 -14.86 -6.25
N GLU A 117 6.49 -14.30 -6.30
CA GLU A 117 7.33 -14.04 -5.13
C GLU A 117 7.04 -12.67 -4.50
N ILE A 118 7.16 -12.60 -3.17
CA ILE A 118 7.16 -11.33 -2.42
C ILE A 118 8.36 -10.51 -2.87
N LYS A 119 8.13 -9.23 -3.18
CA LYS A 119 9.17 -8.30 -3.65
C LYS A 119 9.54 -7.33 -2.53
N VAL A 120 10.80 -7.35 -2.11
CA VAL A 120 11.35 -6.39 -1.15
C VAL A 120 12.08 -5.28 -1.90
N LYS A 121 11.61 -4.04 -1.76
CA LYS A 121 12.05 -2.88 -2.53
C LYS A 121 12.54 -1.78 -1.58
N ARG A 122 13.67 -1.16 -1.91
CA ARG A 122 14.24 -0.02 -1.19
C ARG A 122 14.30 1.19 -2.10
N TYR A 123 13.85 2.33 -1.61
CA TYR A 123 14.06 3.61 -2.28
C TYR A 123 15.32 4.28 -1.72
N ALA A 124 16.40 4.27 -2.50
CA ALA A 124 17.70 4.81 -2.11
C ALA A 124 18.11 5.95 -3.07
N PRO A 125 17.70 7.20 -2.78
CA PRO A 125 18.15 8.34 -3.56
C PRO A 125 19.64 8.61 -3.32
N ASN A 126 20.32 9.21 -4.31
CA ASN A 126 21.77 9.52 -4.22
C ASN A 126 22.08 10.70 -3.28
N GLU A 127 21.05 11.41 -2.82
CA GLU A 127 21.11 12.58 -1.96
C GLU A 127 19.90 12.59 -1.03
N GLU A 128 19.97 13.36 0.06
CA GLU A 128 18.83 13.60 0.93
C GLU A 128 17.79 14.44 0.18
N ILE A 129 16.55 13.93 0.12
CA ILE A 129 15.45 14.58 -0.60
C ILE A 129 14.27 14.81 0.34
N PRO A 130 13.39 15.78 0.03
CA PRO A 130 12.15 15.99 0.77
C PRO A 130 11.26 14.74 0.80
N ASP A 131 10.53 14.57 1.90
CA ASP A 131 9.64 13.43 2.13
C ASP A 131 8.57 13.29 1.05
N GLU A 132 8.07 14.37 0.48
CA GLU A 132 7.12 14.31 -0.64
C GLU A 132 7.74 13.66 -1.88
N ILE A 133 9.02 13.93 -2.17
CA ILE A 133 9.71 13.29 -3.30
C ILE A 133 9.98 11.82 -2.98
N LYS A 134 10.38 11.51 -1.75
CA LYS A 134 10.56 10.12 -1.27
C LYS A 134 9.24 9.35 -1.37
N ALA A 135 8.12 9.93 -0.94
CA ALA A 135 6.77 9.39 -1.04
C ALA A 135 6.36 9.10 -2.49
N ILE A 136 6.58 10.05 -3.41
CA ILE A 136 6.34 9.82 -4.85
C ILE A 136 7.17 8.65 -5.36
N GLY A 137 8.46 8.57 -4.98
CA GLY A 137 9.35 7.47 -5.34
C GLY A 137 8.84 6.12 -4.86
N LEU A 138 8.45 6.02 -3.59
CA LEU A 138 7.88 4.83 -2.96
C LEU A 138 6.60 4.38 -3.66
N LEU A 139 5.64 5.29 -3.86
CA LEU A 139 4.37 5.00 -4.53
C LEU A 139 4.58 4.60 -6.00
N LYS A 140 5.58 5.14 -6.69
CA LYS A 140 5.95 4.71 -8.04
C LYS A 140 6.52 3.30 -8.09
N MET A 141 7.16 2.81 -7.04
CA MET A 141 7.69 1.44 -7.01
C MET A 141 6.60 0.37 -6.94
N LEU A 142 5.39 0.72 -6.53
CA LEU A 142 4.21 -0.17 -6.64
C LEU A 142 3.82 -0.40 -8.10
N TYR A 143 4.13 0.55 -8.99
CA TYR A 143 4.01 0.38 -10.44
C TYR A 143 5.16 -0.43 -11.01
N THR A 144 5.26 -1.70 -10.65
CA THR A 144 6.01 -2.59 -11.52
C THR A 144 5.02 -3.13 -12.54
N ARG A 145 5.01 -2.55 -13.74
CA ARG A 145 4.33 -3.11 -14.90
C ARG A 145 4.78 -4.56 -15.02
N ASP A 146 3.87 -5.50 -14.81
CA ASP A 146 4.02 -6.83 -15.38
C ASP A 146 4.08 -6.62 -16.90
N HIS A 147 5.28 -6.81 -17.45
CA HIS A 147 5.50 -6.97 -18.87
C HIS A 147 5.39 -8.44 -19.22
#